data_AF-A0A535T7G4-F1
#
_entry.id   AF-A0A535T7G4-F1
#
_cell.length_a   1.000
_cell.length_b   1.000
_cell.length_c   1.000
_cell.angle_alpha   90.00
_cell.angle_beta   90.00
_cell.angle_gamma   90.00
#
_symmetry.space_group_name_H-M   'P 1'
#
loop_
_entity.id
_entity.type
_entity.pdbx_description
1 polymer ?
#
loop_
_entity_poly.entity_id
_entity_poly.type
_entity_poly.pdbx_seq_one_letter_code
_entity_poly.pdbx_strand_id
1 'polypeptide(L)'
;MSILLDASTRVIVQGITGREGSFHAEQMLAMGTKLVGGTSPGKGGSTHLGLPVFNTAYDAVAATGATASGIFVPPAFAPDAIMEAAAAGITLIACITEGIPIQDMIRVKDFLRGYPSARLIGPNCPGLITPGVAKIGIIPARITRPGTVGLV
;
A
#
# COMPACT_ATOMS: atom_id res chain seq x y z
N MET A 1 -21.63 -3.04 -1.01
CA MET A 1 -20.71 -3.52 0.05
C MET A 1 -19.40 -3.85 -0.64
N SER A 2 -18.28 -3.23 -0.23
CA SER A 2 -16.94 -3.57 -0.73
C SER A 2 -16.21 -4.47 0.26
N ILE A 3 -15.12 -5.09 -0.18
CA ILE A 3 -14.29 -6.00 0.62
C ILE A 3 -12.91 -5.35 0.79
N LEU A 4 -12.44 -5.25 2.03
CA LEU A 4 -11.14 -4.71 2.46
C LEU A 4 -10.89 -3.21 2.21
N LEU A 5 -11.24 -2.69 1.04
CA LEU A 5 -10.95 -1.32 0.61
C LEU A 5 -12.24 -0.53 0.35
N ASP A 6 -12.36 0.63 0.99
CA ASP A 6 -13.50 1.54 0.86
C ASP A 6 -13.08 3.03 0.88
N ALA A 7 -14.06 3.93 0.78
CA ALA A 7 -13.84 5.38 0.76
C ALA A 7 -13.25 5.95 2.07
N SER A 8 -13.42 5.24 3.19
CA SER A 8 -12.90 5.65 4.50
C SER A 8 -11.44 5.25 4.71
N THR A 9 -10.96 4.27 3.92
CA THR A 9 -9.63 3.68 4.03
C THR A 9 -8.54 4.73 3.77
N ARG A 10 -7.71 5.01 4.78
CA ARG A 10 -6.59 5.95 4.70
C ARG A 10 -5.34 5.22 4.25
N VAL A 11 -4.82 5.57 3.08
CA VAL A 11 -3.73 4.83 2.43
C VAL A 11 -2.42 5.62 2.50
N ILE A 12 -1.33 4.95 2.84
CA ILE A 12 0.04 5.44 2.59
C ILE A 12 0.69 4.65 1.46
N VAL A 13 1.69 5.25 0.80
CA VAL A 13 2.52 4.58 -0.19
C VAL A 13 3.95 4.44 0.34
N GLN A 14 4.42 3.21 0.50
CA GLN A 14 5.83 2.96 0.79
C GLN A 14 6.64 2.95 -0.51
N GLY A 15 7.66 3.80 -0.59
CA GLY A 15 8.37 4.11 -1.83
C GLY A 15 7.70 5.21 -2.67
N ILE A 16 6.94 6.12 -2.05
CA ILE A 16 6.15 7.15 -2.75
C ILE A 16 6.98 8.06 -3.65
N THR A 17 8.24 8.33 -3.30
CA THR A 17 9.14 9.19 -4.10
C THR A 17 9.86 8.43 -5.22
N GLY A 18 9.69 7.11 -5.32
CA GLY A 18 10.19 6.30 -6.43
C GLY A 18 9.34 6.49 -7.68
N ARG A 19 9.87 6.12 -8.86
CA ARG A 19 9.19 6.31 -10.14
C ARG A 19 7.79 5.66 -10.17
N GLU A 20 7.72 4.37 -9.86
CA GLU A 20 6.46 3.61 -9.87
C GLU A 20 5.53 4.04 -8.74
N GLY A 21 6.07 4.26 -7.53
CA GLY A 21 5.29 4.73 -6.38
C GLY A 21 4.63 6.07 -6.65
N SER A 22 5.37 7.02 -7.24
CA SER A 22 4.84 8.34 -7.62
C SER A 22 3.76 8.22 -8.69
N PHE A 23 4.04 7.49 -9.77
CA PHE A 23 3.11 7.35 -10.89
C PHE A 23 1.79 6.71 -10.47
N HIS A 24 1.84 5.64 -9.67
CA HIS A 24 0.63 4.98 -9.21
C HIS A 24 -0.08 5.72 -8.08
N ALA A 25 0.65 6.45 -7.22
CA ALA A 25 0.05 7.35 -6.23
C ALA A 25 -0.75 8.48 -6.89
N GLU A 26 -0.24 9.08 -7.96
CA GLU A 26 -0.95 10.11 -8.73
C GLU A 26 -2.28 9.55 -9.30
N GLN A 27 -2.26 8.34 -9.86
CA GLN A 27 -3.48 7.70 -10.34
C GLN A 27 -4.45 7.31 -9.23
N MET A 28 -3.94 6.93 -8.06
CA MET A 28 -4.77 6.65 -6.89
C MET A 28 -5.46 7.94 -6.42
N LEU A 29 -4.76 9.06 -6.36
CA LEU A 29 -5.34 10.38 -6.08
C LEU A 29 -6.40 10.76 -7.12
N ALA A 30 -6.09 10.60 -8.41
CA ALA A 30 -7.02 10.92 -9.50
C ALA A 30 -8.30 10.05 -9.47
N MET A 31 -8.22 8.83 -8.95
CA MET A 31 -9.37 7.96 -8.75
C MET A 31 -10.21 8.34 -7.52
N GLY A 32 -9.66 9.14 -6.61
CA GLY A 32 -10.30 9.48 -5.33
C GLY A 32 -9.91 8.56 -4.16
N THR A 33 -8.88 7.72 -4.31
CA THR A 33 -8.30 7.00 -3.16
C THR A 33 -7.83 8.03 -2.13
N LYS A 34 -8.22 7.84 -0.87
CA LYS A 34 -7.81 8.69 0.26
C LYS A 34 -6.36 8.42 0.65
N LEU A 35 -5.44 8.88 -0.20
CA LEU A 35 -4.01 8.90 0.08
C LEU A 35 -3.69 10.00 1.10
N VAL A 36 -3.00 9.63 2.17
CA VAL A 36 -2.71 10.53 3.30
C VAL A 36 -1.22 10.80 3.49
N GLY A 37 -0.36 10.14 2.74
CA GLY A 37 1.09 10.29 2.86
C GLY A 37 1.85 9.17 2.17
N GLY A 38 3.15 9.14 2.38
CA GLY A 38 3.97 8.00 2.01
C GLY A 38 5.31 7.97 2.73
N THR A 39 6.07 6.91 2.53
CA THR A 39 7.39 6.75 3.15
C THR A 39 8.48 6.70 2.10
N SER A 40 9.63 7.28 2.44
CA SER A 40 10.88 7.18 1.69
C SER A 40 12.02 7.49 2.66
N PRO A 41 12.69 6.46 3.21
CA PRO A 41 13.77 6.65 4.17
C PRO A 41 14.83 7.66 3.68
N GLY A 42 15.21 8.59 4.54
CA GLY A 42 16.11 9.70 4.21
C GLY A 42 15.44 10.93 3.60
N LYS A 43 14.13 10.88 3.32
CA LYS A 43 13.34 12.00 2.77
C LYS A 43 12.18 12.43 3.69
N GLY A 44 12.14 11.93 4.93
CA GLY A 44 11.13 12.35 5.90
C GLY A 44 11.13 13.86 6.14
N GLY A 45 9.93 14.44 6.30
CA GLY A 45 9.73 15.88 6.47
C GLY A 45 9.58 16.66 5.16
N SER A 46 9.76 16.00 4.01
CA SER A 46 9.47 16.57 2.69
C SER A 46 8.01 16.35 2.27
N THR A 47 7.63 16.92 1.13
CA THR A 47 6.33 16.73 0.49
C THR A 47 6.50 16.13 -0.91
N HIS A 48 5.59 15.24 -1.30
CA HIS A 48 5.53 14.66 -2.64
C HIS A 48 4.07 14.50 -3.07
N LEU A 49 3.72 14.93 -4.28
CA LEU A 49 2.31 15.01 -4.75
C LEU A 49 1.37 15.77 -3.78
N GLY A 50 1.90 16.77 -3.07
CA GLY A 50 1.15 17.52 -2.06
C GLY A 50 0.88 16.75 -0.76
N LEU A 51 1.46 15.56 -0.59
CA LEU A 51 1.31 14.71 0.59
C LEU A 51 2.60 14.69 1.43
N PRO A 52 2.52 14.54 2.75
CA PRO A 52 3.69 14.43 3.61
C PRO A 52 4.45 13.12 3.38
N VAL A 53 5.78 13.22 3.37
CA VAL A 53 6.69 12.08 3.28
C VAL A 53 7.34 11.83 4.64
N PHE A 54 7.36 10.58 5.06
CA PHE A 54 7.92 10.13 6.32
C PHE A 54 9.12 9.20 6.10
N ASN A 55 9.97 9.07 7.13
CA ASN A 55 11.07 8.10 7.08
C ASN A 55 10.59 6.68 7.33
N THR A 56 9.58 6.50 8.20
CA THR A 56 9.06 5.20 8.62
C THR A 56 7.54 5.11 8.45
N ALA A 57 7.03 3.89 8.33
CA ALA A 57 5.59 3.62 8.35
C ALA A 57 4.96 3.97 9.70
N TYR A 58 5.71 3.80 10.80
CA TYR A 58 5.28 4.19 12.15
C TYR A 58 4.95 5.68 12.24
N ASP A 59 5.87 6.54 11.79
CA ASP A 59 5.68 7.99 11.80
C ASP A 59 4.47 8.38 10.91
N ALA A 60 4.36 7.74 9.75
CA ALA A 60 3.25 7.98 8.84
C ALA A 60 1.91 7.58 9.46
N VAL A 61 1.81 6.41 10.11
CA VAL A 61 0.60 5.96 10.79
C VAL A 61 0.27 6.88 11.96
N ALA A 62 1.25 7.23 12.80
CA ALA A 62 1.03 8.11 13.95
C ALA A 62 0.50 9.50 13.53
N ALA A 63 1.04 10.07 12.45
CA ALA A 63 0.65 11.40 11.99
C ALA A 63 -0.67 11.42 11.21
N THR A 64 -1.01 10.34 10.49
CA THR A 64 -2.12 10.35 9.51
C THR A 64 -3.27 9.40 9.86
N GLY A 65 -3.05 8.47 10.78
CA GLY A 65 -3.96 7.38 11.09
C GLY A 65 -4.15 6.40 9.94
N ALA A 66 -3.19 6.27 9.03
CA ALA A 66 -3.26 5.33 7.92
C ALA A 66 -3.63 3.91 8.38
N THR A 67 -4.50 3.24 7.63
CA THR A 67 -4.95 1.87 7.91
C THR A 67 -4.57 0.88 6.79
N ALA A 68 -4.11 1.41 5.65
CA ALA A 68 -3.67 0.64 4.51
C ALA A 68 -2.34 1.16 3.94
N SER A 69 -1.56 0.27 3.34
CA SER A 69 -0.28 0.58 2.68
C SER A 69 -0.20 -0.05 1.30
N GLY A 70 0.15 0.74 0.28
CA GLY A 70 0.63 0.25 -1.02
C GLY A 70 2.16 0.25 -1.06
N ILE A 71 2.77 -0.87 -1.43
CA ILE A 71 4.24 -1.04 -1.44
C ILE A 71 4.76 -1.08 -2.88
N PHE A 72 5.62 -0.11 -3.20
CA PHE A 72 6.30 0.05 -4.49
C PHE A 72 7.82 0.19 -4.28
N VAL A 73 8.38 -0.66 -3.42
CA VAL A 73 9.82 -0.68 -3.13
C VAL A 73 10.51 -1.81 -3.90
N PRO A 74 11.82 -1.72 -4.22
CA PRO A 74 12.55 -2.81 -4.85
C PRO A 74 12.48 -4.14 -4.06
N PRO A 75 12.63 -5.31 -4.73
CA PRO A 75 12.44 -6.63 -4.11
C PRO A 75 13.35 -6.89 -2.90
N ALA A 76 14.57 -6.37 -2.91
CA ALA A 76 15.51 -6.49 -1.81
C ALA A 76 15.02 -5.84 -0.50
N PHE A 77 14.06 -4.90 -0.57
CA PHE A 77 13.56 -4.13 0.57
C PHE A 77 12.08 -4.38 0.87
N ALA A 78 11.36 -5.05 -0.04
CA ALA A 78 9.93 -5.29 0.10
C ALA A 78 9.55 -6.18 1.29
N PRO A 79 10.32 -7.24 1.65
CA PRO A 79 10.04 -8.01 2.87
C PRO A 79 9.99 -7.12 4.12
N ASP A 80 11.00 -6.27 4.30
CA ASP A 80 11.09 -5.37 5.45
C ASP A 80 9.96 -4.33 5.42
N ALA A 81 9.62 -3.76 4.26
CA ALA A 81 8.50 -2.83 4.14
C ALA A 81 7.13 -3.47 4.48
N ILE A 82 6.94 -4.76 4.19
CA ILE A 82 5.72 -5.49 4.59
C ILE A 82 5.69 -5.65 6.11
N MET A 83 6.80 -6.11 6.70
CA MET A 83 6.89 -6.31 8.15
C MET A 83 6.77 -5.00 8.91
N GLU A 84 7.38 -3.92 8.43
CA GLU A 84 7.29 -2.57 8.99
C GLU A 84 5.84 -2.06 8.97
N ALA A 85 5.12 -2.19 7.85
CA ALA A 85 3.72 -1.79 7.79
C ALA A 85 2.85 -2.54 8.79
N ALA A 86 3.00 -3.87 8.89
CA ALA A 86 2.24 -4.67 9.83
C ALA A 86 2.54 -4.24 11.28
N ALA A 87 3.81 -4.03 11.61
CA ALA A 87 4.24 -3.64 12.93
C ALA A 87 3.84 -2.18 13.29
N ALA A 88 3.73 -1.30 12.29
CA ALA A 88 3.16 0.03 12.44
C ALA A 88 1.63 0.06 12.63
N GLY A 89 0.95 -1.09 12.58
CA GLY A 89 -0.49 -1.20 12.80
C GLY A 89 -1.33 -1.09 11.52
N ILE A 90 -0.73 -1.16 10.33
CA ILE A 90 -1.48 -1.23 9.07
C ILE A 90 -2.23 -2.56 8.98
N THR A 91 -3.53 -2.50 8.73
CA THR A 91 -4.40 -3.69 8.64
C THR A 91 -4.54 -4.25 7.23
N LEU A 92 -4.25 -3.46 6.19
CA LEU A 92 -4.32 -3.86 4.79
C LEU A 92 -3.03 -3.47 4.07
N ILE A 93 -2.28 -4.45 3.60
CA ILE A 93 -1.00 -4.26 2.92
C ILE A 93 -1.12 -4.82 1.52
N ALA A 94 -0.91 -4.00 0.49
CA ALA A 94 -0.83 -4.45 -0.90
C ALA A 94 0.62 -4.31 -1.39
N CYS A 95 1.27 -5.43 -1.63
CA CYS A 95 2.63 -5.46 -2.16
C CYS A 95 2.61 -5.75 -3.66
N ILE A 96 3.06 -4.77 -4.45
CA ILE A 96 3.09 -4.88 -5.92
C ILE A 96 4.37 -5.53 -6.40
N THR A 97 5.47 -5.32 -5.65
CA THR A 97 6.82 -5.72 -6.00
C THR A 97 6.92 -7.18 -6.46
N GLU A 98 7.51 -7.37 -7.64
CA GLU A 98 7.90 -8.67 -8.19
C GLU A 98 9.36 -9.00 -7.83
N GLY A 99 9.71 -10.29 -7.83
CA GLY A 99 11.09 -10.75 -7.69
C GLY A 99 11.58 -10.88 -6.24
N ILE A 100 10.67 -10.84 -5.26
CA ILE A 100 11.02 -11.13 -3.87
C ILE A 100 11.39 -12.62 -3.73
N PRO A 101 12.55 -12.96 -3.16
CA PRO A 101 12.92 -14.35 -2.91
C PRO A 101 11.87 -15.08 -2.07
N ILE A 102 11.58 -16.34 -2.43
CA ILE A 102 10.59 -17.17 -1.71
C ILE A 102 10.96 -17.31 -0.23
N GLN A 103 12.25 -17.44 0.09
CA GLN A 103 12.72 -17.55 1.48
C GLN A 103 12.35 -16.33 2.32
N ASP A 104 12.40 -15.13 1.73
CA ASP A 104 11.99 -13.91 2.42
C ASP A 104 10.47 -13.87 2.61
N MET A 105 9.70 -14.33 1.62
CA MET A 105 8.25 -14.43 1.77
C MET A 105 7.80 -15.47 2.81
N ILE A 106 8.56 -16.54 3.00
CA ILE A 106 8.33 -17.49 4.11
C ILE A 106 8.52 -16.77 5.45
N ARG A 107 9.58 -15.99 5.61
CA ARG A 107 9.84 -15.19 6.83
C ARG A 107 8.76 -14.14 7.06
N VAL A 108 8.37 -13.40 6.03
CA VAL A 108 7.26 -12.43 6.08
C VAL A 108 5.97 -13.11 6.53
N LYS A 109 5.65 -14.27 5.94
CA LYS A 109 4.41 -14.99 6.28
C LYS A 109 4.40 -15.46 7.73
N ASP A 110 5.54 -15.93 8.25
CA ASP A 110 5.67 -16.32 9.65
C ASP A 110 5.58 -15.10 10.59
N PHE A 111 6.28 -14.01 10.27
CA PHE A 111 6.22 -12.75 11.02
C PHE A 111 4.78 -12.21 11.14
N LEU A 112 4.03 -12.22 10.04
CA LEU A 112 2.63 -11.74 10.01
C LEU A 112 1.69 -12.55 10.91
N ARG A 113 2.07 -13.75 11.38
CA ARG A 113 1.28 -14.49 12.39
C ARG A 113 1.20 -13.74 13.72
N GLY A 114 2.20 -12.91 14.04
CA GLY A 114 2.17 -12.01 15.20
C GLY A 114 1.23 -10.81 15.05
N TYR A 115 0.70 -10.57 13.85
CA TYR A 115 -0.14 -9.42 13.51
C TYR A 115 -1.46 -9.87 12.88
N PRO A 116 -2.36 -10.52 13.64
CA PRO A 116 -3.55 -11.17 13.11
C PRO A 116 -4.55 -10.22 12.42
N SER A 117 -4.46 -8.92 12.68
CA SER A 117 -5.26 -7.88 12.02
C SER A 117 -4.74 -7.50 10.63
N ALA A 118 -3.46 -7.76 10.35
CA ALA A 118 -2.81 -7.40 9.09
C ALA A 118 -3.12 -8.43 8.00
N ARG A 119 -3.57 -7.93 6.84
CA ARG A 119 -3.83 -8.73 5.64
C ARG A 119 -2.90 -8.30 4.53
N LEU A 120 -2.10 -9.24 4.02
CA LEU A 120 -1.22 -9.04 2.88
C LEU A 120 -1.91 -9.51 1.59
N ILE A 121 -1.99 -8.62 0.60
CA ILE A 121 -2.32 -8.91 -0.80
C ILE A 121 -1.03 -8.83 -1.62
N GLY A 122 -0.72 -9.90 -2.35
CA GLY A 122 0.56 -10.06 -3.05
C GLY A 122 1.58 -10.91 -2.27
N PRO A 123 2.89 -10.76 -2.53
CA PRO A 123 3.53 -9.83 -3.48
C PRO A 123 3.28 -10.23 -4.94
N ASN A 124 3.98 -9.60 -5.90
CA ASN A 124 3.83 -9.85 -7.34
C ASN A 124 2.36 -9.90 -7.79
N CYS A 125 1.63 -8.82 -7.48
CA CYS A 125 0.21 -8.72 -7.78
C CYS A 125 -0.12 -7.33 -8.30
N PRO A 126 -1.24 -7.16 -9.04
CA PRO A 126 -1.65 -5.84 -9.49
C PRO A 126 -2.25 -4.98 -8.37
N GLY A 127 -2.45 -5.56 -7.17
CA GLY A 127 -3.11 -4.93 -6.04
C GLY A 127 -4.62 -5.19 -6.02
N LEU A 128 -5.39 -4.22 -5.55
CA LEU A 128 -6.84 -4.32 -5.41
C LEU A 128 -7.55 -3.00 -5.74
N ILE A 129 -8.78 -3.12 -6.21
CA ILE A 129 -9.62 -1.99 -6.60
C ILE A 129 -11.06 -2.24 -6.14
N THR A 130 -11.65 -1.23 -5.51
CA THR A 130 -13.09 -1.09 -5.37
C THR A 130 -13.53 -0.07 -6.41
N PRO A 131 -14.16 -0.51 -7.53
CA PRO A 131 -14.46 0.37 -8.65
C PRO A 131 -15.29 1.59 -8.24
N GLY A 132 -14.89 2.78 -8.71
CA GLY A 132 -15.54 4.05 -8.37
C GLY A 132 -15.31 4.55 -6.93
N VAL A 133 -14.53 3.84 -6.11
CA VAL A 133 -14.31 4.17 -4.70
C VAL A 133 -12.82 4.43 -4.41
N ALA A 134 -11.98 3.40 -4.60
CA ALA A 134 -10.56 3.49 -4.32
C ALA A 134 -9.81 2.33 -5.00
N LYS A 135 -8.52 2.54 -5.25
CA LYS A 135 -7.57 1.48 -5.63
C LYS A 135 -6.28 1.58 -4.82
N ILE A 136 -5.63 0.44 -4.62
CA ILE A 136 -4.23 0.36 -4.19
C ILE A 136 -3.52 -0.58 -5.17
N GLY A 137 -2.62 -0.04 -5.98
CA GLY A 137 -1.89 -0.80 -7.00
C GLY A 137 -2.07 -0.25 -8.43
N ILE A 138 -1.86 -1.15 -9.39
CA ILE A 138 -1.62 -0.82 -10.80
C ILE A 138 -2.81 -1.14 -11.72
N ILE A 139 -3.92 -1.63 -11.16
CA ILE A 139 -5.14 -1.91 -11.93
C ILE A 139 -5.66 -0.59 -12.58
N PRO A 140 -5.88 -0.56 -13.91
CA PRO A 140 -6.42 0.63 -14.57
C PRO A 140 -7.89 0.86 -14.18
N ALA A 141 -8.21 2.01 -13.60
CA ALA A 141 -9.59 2.31 -13.18
C ALA A 141 -10.59 2.30 -14.35
N ARG A 142 -10.17 2.76 -15.53
CA ARG A 142 -11.01 2.91 -16.74
C ARG A 142 -11.65 1.62 -17.26
N ILE A 143 -11.11 0.44 -16.90
CA ILE A 143 -11.65 -0.86 -17.32
C ILE A 143 -12.56 -1.49 -16.27
N THR A 144 -12.78 -0.80 -15.14
CA THR A 144 -13.58 -1.29 -14.03
C THR A 144 -14.82 -0.43 -13.83
N ARG A 145 -15.94 -1.03 -13.42
CA ARG A 145 -17.19 -0.33 -13.11
C ARG A 145 -17.82 -0.91 -11.84
N PRO A 146 -18.50 -0.10 -11.01
CA PRO A 146 -19.29 -0.61 -9.90
C PRO A 146 -20.29 -1.68 -10.36
N GLY A 147 -20.43 -2.74 -9.57
CA GLY A 147 -21.29 -3.87 -9.90
C GLY A 147 -21.39 -4.87 -8.76
N THR A 148 -21.95 -6.05 -9.06
CA THR A 148 -22.24 -7.10 -8.07
C THR A 148 -21.29 -8.30 -8.15
N VAL A 149 -20.30 -8.26 -9.06
CA VAL A 149 -19.34 -9.35 -9.28
C VAL A 149 -18.03 -9.06 -8.54
N GLY A 150 -17.61 -9.98 -7.68
CA GLY A 150 -16.26 -10.01 -7.11
C GLY A 150 -15.31 -10.80 -8.01
N LEU A 151 -14.04 -10.38 -8.07
CA LEU A 151 -12.97 -11.04 -8.82
C LEU A 151 -11.78 -11.31 -7.90
N VAL A 152 -11.23 -12.53 -7.97
CA VAL A 152 -10.02 -12.97 -7.25
C VAL A 152 -9.02 -13.45 -8.29
#